data_AF-A0A9D8R4J4-F1
#
_entry.id   AF-A0A9D8R4J4-F1
#
_cell.length_a   1.000
_cell.length_b   1.000
_cell.length_c   1.000
_cell.angle_alpha   90.00
_cell.angle_beta   90.00
_cell.angle_gamma   90.00
#
_symmetry.space_group_name_H-M   'P 1'
#
loop_
_entity.id
_entity.type
_entity.pdbx_description
1 polymer ?
#
loop_
_entity_poly.entity_id
_entity_poly.type
_entity_poly.pdbx_seq_one_letter_code
_entity_poly.pdbx_strand_id
1 'polypeptide(L)'
;QYLAEKGRKIIGWDEILDGGVSQSATVMSWRGAKGGIAAAKMGNDVIMTPNSHFYLDYYQTADPAGNGEPLGIGRHLPLSKCYSFDPYDQLDENEKAHIKGIQANLWAEYIATFDHIQHMLLPRLAALAEVAWSNENRTDYEGFVKRIETALLPIYESRGYNYSTYAFEGIE
;
A
#
# COMPACT_ATOMS: atom_id res chain seq x y z
N GLN A 1 -10.90 -16.92 -20.45
CA GLN A 1 -10.91 -18.24 -21.13
C GLN A 1 -9.52 -18.60 -21.66
N TYR A 2 -8.97 -17.89 -22.65
CA TYR A 2 -7.62 -18.15 -23.19
C TYR A 2 -6.51 -18.35 -22.14
N LEU A 3 -6.42 -17.48 -21.13
CA LEU A 3 -5.39 -17.62 -20.07
C LEU A 3 -5.62 -18.86 -19.19
N ALA A 4 -6.88 -19.20 -18.90
CA ALA A 4 -7.25 -20.36 -18.09
C ALA A 4 -6.90 -21.68 -18.79
N GLU A 5 -7.10 -21.76 -20.12
CA GLU A 5 -6.68 -22.91 -20.94
C GLU A 5 -5.17 -23.15 -20.90
N LYS A 6 -4.39 -22.12 -20.54
CA LYS A 6 -2.92 -22.20 -20.34
C LYS A 6 -2.52 -22.38 -18.87
N GLY A 7 -3.48 -22.72 -18.00
CA GLY A 7 -3.24 -22.91 -16.57
C GLY A 7 -2.88 -21.62 -15.83
N ARG A 8 -3.26 -20.44 -16.35
CA ARG A 8 -3.02 -19.14 -15.70
C ARG A 8 -4.30 -18.60 -15.07
N LYS A 9 -4.18 -18.02 -13.88
CA LYS A 9 -5.23 -17.24 -13.23
C LYS A 9 -5.04 -15.76 -13.54
N ILE A 10 -6.13 -15.03 -13.70
CA ILE A 10 -6.07 -13.60 -13.99
C ILE A 10 -6.13 -12.79 -12.70
N ILE A 11 -5.40 -11.68 -12.68
CA ILE A 11 -5.56 -10.60 -11.73
C ILE A 11 -5.92 -9.36 -12.56
N GLY A 12 -6.90 -8.60 -12.12
CA GLY A 12 -7.25 -7.32 -12.75
C GLY A 12 -7.70 -6.29 -11.73
N TRP A 13 -7.57 -5.01 -12.10
CA TRP A 13 -8.06 -3.90 -11.28
C TRP A 13 -9.57 -4.00 -11.04
N ASP A 14 -10.08 -3.36 -9.99
CA ASP A 14 -11.47 -3.47 -9.55
C ASP A 14 -12.53 -3.09 -10.60
N GLU A 15 -12.18 -2.36 -11.65
CA GLU A 15 -13.03 -2.09 -12.81
C GLU A 15 -13.54 -3.37 -13.51
N ILE A 16 -12.82 -4.50 -13.39
CA ILE A 16 -13.29 -5.75 -14.01
C ILE A 16 -14.63 -6.23 -13.44
N LEU A 17 -15.02 -5.74 -12.24
CA LEU A 17 -16.33 -6.01 -11.64
C LEU A 17 -17.47 -5.43 -12.50
N ASP A 18 -17.26 -4.28 -13.13
CA ASP A 18 -18.27 -3.59 -13.96
C ASP A 18 -18.61 -4.38 -15.22
N GLY A 19 -17.66 -5.18 -15.72
CA GLY A 19 -17.80 -6.00 -16.91
C GLY A 19 -18.40 -7.39 -16.69
N GLY A 20 -18.73 -7.76 -15.43
CA GLY A 20 -19.17 -9.10 -15.09
C GLY A 20 -18.03 -10.11 -15.13
N VAL A 21 -17.17 -10.10 -14.10
CA VAL A 21 -16.03 -11.01 -14.02
C VAL A 21 -16.42 -12.40 -13.48
N SER A 22 -15.75 -13.44 -13.97
CA SER A 22 -15.85 -14.79 -13.41
C SER A 22 -15.31 -14.83 -11.98
N GLN A 23 -15.93 -15.63 -11.11
CA GLN A 23 -15.45 -15.95 -9.75
C GLN A 23 -14.00 -16.51 -9.70
N SER A 24 -13.45 -16.95 -10.83
CA SER A 24 -12.07 -17.43 -10.94
C SER A 24 -11.03 -16.31 -11.04
N ALA A 25 -11.46 -15.06 -11.20
CA ALA A 25 -10.58 -13.91 -11.25
C ALA A 25 -10.19 -13.43 -9.85
N THR A 26 -8.96 -12.98 -9.69
CA THR A 26 -8.53 -12.23 -8.52
C THR A 26 -8.68 -10.73 -8.79
N VAL A 27 -9.29 -10.00 -7.86
CA VAL A 27 -9.53 -8.56 -7.98
C VAL A 27 -8.48 -7.76 -7.21
N MET A 28 -7.87 -6.78 -7.87
CA MET A 28 -6.93 -5.84 -7.23
C MET A 28 -7.65 -4.51 -6.97
N SER A 29 -7.96 -4.23 -5.70
CA SER A 29 -8.77 -3.06 -5.32
C SER A 29 -7.90 -1.81 -5.15
N TRP A 30 -8.11 -0.79 -5.98
CA TRP A 30 -7.29 0.42 -5.96
C TRP A 30 -8.09 1.70 -5.72
N ARG A 31 -9.36 1.77 -6.13
CA ARG A 31 -10.25 2.93 -5.90
C ARG A 31 -10.81 2.90 -4.48
N GLY A 32 -9.91 2.90 -3.49
CA GLY A 32 -10.20 2.56 -2.10
C GLY A 32 -10.42 1.06 -1.89
N ALA A 33 -10.98 0.70 -0.73
CA ALA A 33 -11.23 -0.71 -0.35
C ALA A 33 -12.58 -1.26 -0.84
N LYS A 34 -13.47 -0.39 -1.34
CA LYS A 34 -14.87 -0.76 -1.67
C LYS A 34 -14.95 -1.85 -2.75
N GLY A 35 -14.11 -1.77 -3.79
CA GLY A 35 -14.08 -2.78 -4.85
C GLY A 35 -13.66 -4.15 -4.31
N GLY A 36 -12.64 -4.19 -3.47
CA GLY A 36 -12.16 -5.41 -2.81
C GLY A 36 -13.19 -6.01 -1.86
N ILE A 37 -13.87 -5.17 -1.06
CA ILE A 37 -14.96 -5.63 -0.19
C ILE A 37 -16.09 -6.26 -1.02
N ALA A 38 -16.53 -5.59 -2.09
CA ALA A 38 -17.56 -6.14 -2.98
C ALA A 38 -17.11 -7.45 -3.64
N ALA A 39 -15.87 -7.52 -4.11
CA ALA A 39 -15.30 -8.71 -4.74
C ALA A 39 -15.23 -9.91 -3.78
N ALA A 40 -14.79 -9.69 -2.54
CA ALA A 40 -14.71 -10.72 -1.50
C ALA A 40 -16.11 -11.26 -1.16
N LYS A 41 -17.11 -10.38 -1.03
CA LYS A 41 -18.52 -10.75 -0.81
C LYS A 41 -19.13 -11.57 -1.94
N MET A 42 -18.59 -11.43 -3.15
CA MET A 42 -18.97 -12.22 -4.32
C MET A 42 -18.17 -13.54 -4.44
N GLY A 43 -17.24 -13.80 -3.53
CA GLY A 43 -16.40 -15.00 -3.50
C GLY A 43 -15.15 -14.94 -4.39
N ASN A 44 -14.78 -13.76 -4.89
CA ASN A 44 -13.52 -13.59 -5.63
C ASN A 44 -12.35 -13.43 -4.66
N ASP A 45 -11.19 -13.96 -5.02
CA ASP A 45 -9.95 -13.63 -4.32
C ASP A 45 -9.57 -12.16 -4.53
N VAL A 46 -8.98 -11.52 -3.53
CA VAL A 46 -8.68 -10.08 -3.55
C VAL A 46 -7.24 -9.79 -3.14
N ILE A 47 -6.64 -8.80 -3.81
CA ILE A 47 -5.42 -8.11 -3.38
C ILE A 47 -5.79 -6.66 -3.11
N MET A 48 -5.60 -6.19 -1.87
CA MET A 48 -5.90 -4.80 -1.51
C MET A 48 -4.73 -3.88 -1.85
N THR A 49 -4.97 -2.90 -2.72
CA THR A 49 -4.00 -1.85 -3.10
C THR A 49 -4.61 -0.44 -3.05
N PRO A 50 -5.40 -0.10 -2.02
CA PRO A 50 -6.21 1.11 -2.05
C PRO A 50 -5.33 2.36 -2.14
N ASN A 51 -5.64 3.25 -3.08
CA ASN A 51 -4.97 4.54 -3.23
C ASN A 51 -5.02 5.42 -1.99
N SER A 52 -5.96 5.16 -1.08
CA SER A 52 -6.08 5.86 0.19
C SER A 52 -5.01 5.47 1.22
N HIS A 53 -4.27 4.37 1.00
CA HIS A 53 -3.28 3.87 1.96
C HIS A 53 -1.95 3.44 1.32
N PHE A 54 -1.93 3.03 0.04
CA PHE A 54 -0.73 2.41 -0.56
C PHE A 54 -0.43 2.84 -2.01
N TYR A 55 -0.75 4.09 -2.37
CA TYR A 55 -0.21 4.74 -3.57
C TYR A 55 0.97 5.61 -3.15
N LEU A 56 2.17 5.03 -3.22
CA LEU A 56 3.38 5.63 -2.65
C LEU A 56 3.99 6.71 -3.54
N ASP A 57 3.38 7.00 -4.68
CA ASP A 57 3.65 8.14 -5.54
C ASP A 57 3.01 9.46 -5.04
N TYR A 58 2.19 9.39 -3.98
CA TYR A 58 1.61 10.57 -3.33
C TYR A 58 2.60 11.24 -2.35
N TYR A 59 2.41 12.54 -2.15
CA TYR A 59 3.22 13.31 -1.19
C TYR A 59 3.06 12.78 0.23
N GLN A 60 4.10 13.00 1.04
CA GLN A 60 4.23 12.49 2.39
C GLN A 60 3.86 13.53 3.45
N THR A 61 3.91 14.82 3.09
CA THR A 61 3.60 15.94 3.97
C THR A 61 2.35 16.70 3.54
N ALA A 62 1.72 17.42 4.47
CA ALA A 62 0.57 18.28 4.17
C ALA A 62 0.93 19.56 3.38
N ASP A 63 2.20 20.00 3.42
CA ASP A 63 2.73 21.15 2.64
C ASP A 63 3.99 20.75 1.84
N PRO A 64 3.82 20.03 0.71
CA PRO A 64 4.96 19.51 -0.05
C PRO A 64 5.91 20.60 -0.54
N ALA A 65 5.37 21.76 -0.94
CA ALA A 65 6.19 22.87 -1.43
C ALA A 65 6.97 23.54 -0.30
N GLY A 66 6.35 23.76 0.86
CA GLY A 66 7.02 24.32 2.04
C GLY A 66 8.08 23.40 2.62
N ASN A 67 7.87 22.08 2.55
CA ASN A 67 8.78 21.07 3.07
C ASN A 67 9.82 20.57 2.04
N GLY A 68 9.80 21.12 0.82
CA GLY A 68 10.76 20.79 -0.23
C GLY A 68 10.66 19.34 -0.73
N GLU A 69 9.45 18.76 -0.74
CA GLU A 69 9.25 17.43 -1.31
C GLU A 69 9.59 17.42 -2.81
N PRO A 70 10.18 16.31 -3.32
CA PRO A 70 10.33 16.09 -4.75
C PRO A 70 8.98 16.15 -5.48
N LEU A 71 8.97 16.55 -6.75
CA LEU A 71 7.73 16.63 -7.55
C LEU A 71 6.97 15.30 -7.56
N GLY A 72 5.71 15.33 -7.14
CA GLY A 72 4.78 14.19 -7.15
C GLY A 72 3.44 14.53 -7.79
N ILE A 73 2.60 13.50 -7.98
CA ILE A 73 1.29 13.63 -8.66
C ILE A 73 0.26 14.43 -7.84
N GLY A 74 0.50 14.61 -6.53
CA GLY A 74 -0.45 15.24 -5.60
C GLY A 74 -0.81 14.33 -4.43
N ARG A 75 -1.93 14.70 -3.76
CA ARG A 75 -2.49 14.01 -2.58
C ARG A 75 -1.52 13.97 -1.40
N HIS A 76 -2.01 13.48 -0.26
CA HIS A 76 -1.26 13.40 0.98
C HIS A 76 -1.46 12.00 1.57
N LEU A 77 -0.37 11.26 1.69
CA LEU A 77 -0.33 9.90 2.21
C LEU A 77 0.89 9.74 3.14
N PRO A 78 0.73 10.15 4.41
CA PRO A 78 1.79 10.04 5.41
C PRO A 78 2.00 8.58 5.86
N LEU A 79 3.11 8.29 6.53
CA LEU A 79 3.44 6.97 7.07
C LEU A 79 2.36 6.50 8.05
N SER A 80 1.88 7.40 8.91
CA SER A 80 0.78 7.15 9.85
C SER A 80 -0.47 6.63 9.15
N LYS A 81 -0.81 7.19 7.98
CA LYS A 81 -1.94 6.73 7.18
C LYS A 81 -1.71 5.35 6.59
N CYS A 82 -0.50 5.04 6.13
CA CYS A 82 -0.16 3.70 5.63
C CYS A 82 -0.30 2.64 6.73
N TYR A 83 0.18 2.94 7.94
CA TYR A 83 0.17 2.03 9.08
C TYR A 83 -1.25 1.76 9.62
N SER A 84 -2.17 2.72 9.46
CA SER A 84 -3.54 2.59 9.97
C SER A 84 -4.42 1.65 9.15
N PHE A 85 -3.92 1.05 8.07
CA PHE A 85 -4.77 0.22 7.19
C PHE A 85 -5.19 -1.09 7.86
N ASP A 86 -6.48 -1.38 7.79
CA ASP A 86 -7.05 -2.69 8.11
C ASP A 86 -7.56 -3.34 6.81
N PRO A 87 -6.90 -4.40 6.30
CA PRO A 87 -7.33 -5.10 5.09
C PRO A 87 -8.63 -5.89 5.25
N TYR A 88 -9.10 -6.09 6.48
CA TYR A 88 -10.26 -6.94 6.81
C TYR A 88 -11.49 -6.14 7.27
N ASP A 89 -11.41 -4.80 7.26
CA ASP A 89 -12.51 -3.93 7.66
C ASP A 89 -13.80 -4.24 6.88
N GLN A 90 -14.92 -4.30 7.59
CA GLN A 90 -16.26 -4.61 7.06
C GLN A 90 -16.45 -6.00 6.42
N LEU A 91 -15.55 -6.96 6.71
CA LEU A 91 -15.62 -8.35 6.25
C LEU A 91 -15.88 -9.33 7.41
N ASP A 92 -16.73 -10.33 7.16
CA ASP A 92 -16.90 -11.48 8.05
C ASP A 92 -15.79 -12.54 7.85
N GLU A 93 -15.74 -13.58 8.70
CA GLU A 93 -14.69 -14.60 8.63
C GLU A 93 -14.61 -15.37 7.29
N ASN A 94 -15.76 -15.59 6.62
CA ASN A 94 -15.76 -16.25 5.31
C ASN A 94 -15.23 -15.31 4.24
N GLU A 95 -15.62 -14.04 4.30
CA GLU A 95 -15.19 -13.00 3.37
C GLU A 95 -13.69 -12.66 3.55
N LYS A 96 -13.19 -12.64 4.78
CA LYS A 96 -11.76 -12.44 5.09
C LYS A 96 -10.87 -13.48 4.42
N ALA A 97 -11.33 -14.73 4.29
CA ALA A 97 -10.57 -15.81 3.64
C ALA A 97 -10.27 -15.54 2.16
N HIS A 98 -11.01 -14.62 1.53
CA HIS A 98 -10.77 -14.18 0.15
C HIS A 98 -9.70 -13.10 0.01
N ILE A 99 -9.34 -12.41 1.09
CA ILE A 99 -8.24 -11.44 1.06
C ILE A 99 -6.91 -12.21 1.04
N LYS A 100 -6.23 -12.22 -0.11
CA LYS A 100 -4.96 -12.96 -0.31
C LYS A 100 -3.72 -12.14 0.03
N GLY A 101 -3.88 -10.82 0.18
CA GLY A 101 -2.80 -9.95 0.62
C GLY A 101 -3.07 -8.49 0.30
N ILE A 102 -2.04 -7.69 0.57
CA ILE A 102 -2.00 -6.27 0.29
C ILE A 102 -0.76 -5.96 -0.56
N GLN A 103 -0.81 -4.86 -1.31
CA GLN A 103 0.33 -4.38 -2.09
C GLN A 103 0.33 -2.85 -2.12
N ALA A 104 1.54 -2.28 -2.18
CA ALA A 104 1.73 -0.88 -2.51
C ALA A 104 2.15 -0.69 -3.97
N ASN A 105 1.62 0.37 -4.57
CA ASN A 105 1.90 0.76 -5.93
C ASN A 105 2.80 2.00 -5.90
N LEU A 106 3.73 2.06 -6.85
CA LEU A 106 4.53 3.25 -7.13
C LEU A 106 4.40 3.55 -8.62
N TRP A 107 3.60 4.55 -8.94
CA TRP A 107 3.50 5.08 -10.29
C TRP A 107 4.62 6.11 -10.52
N ALA A 108 5.27 6.04 -11.69
CA ALA A 108 6.56 6.70 -11.91
C ALA A 108 6.49 7.91 -12.86
N GLU A 109 5.30 8.49 -13.08
CA GLU A 109 5.10 9.63 -13.99
C GLU A 109 6.00 10.82 -13.65
N TYR A 110 6.27 11.06 -12.36
CA TYR A 110 7.11 12.15 -11.86
C TYR A 110 8.42 11.66 -11.21
N ILE A 111 8.71 10.35 -11.30
CA ILE A 111 9.80 9.69 -10.58
C ILE A 111 10.84 9.18 -11.57
N ALA A 112 11.83 10.02 -11.88
CA ALA A 112 12.82 9.73 -12.93
C ALA A 112 14.09 9.00 -12.44
N THR A 113 14.36 9.00 -11.13
CA THR A 113 15.62 8.48 -10.57
C THR A 113 15.36 7.43 -9.49
N PHE A 114 16.33 6.54 -9.30
CA PHE A 114 16.24 5.53 -8.24
C PHE A 114 16.27 6.16 -6.84
N ASP A 115 17.00 7.26 -6.64
CA ASP A 115 16.99 8.00 -5.38
C ASP A 115 15.58 8.54 -5.06
N HIS A 116 14.86 9.03 -6.07
CA HIS A 116 13.48 9.47 -5.91
C HIS A 116 12.55 8.27 -5.63
N ILE A 117 12.74 7.13 -6.31
CA ILE A 117 12.03 5.87 -6.00
C ILE A 117 12.21 5.49 -4.52
N GLN A 118 13.45 5.48 -4.02
CA GLN A 118 13.72 5.12 -2.63
C GLN A 118 13.07 6.11 -1.66
N HIS A 119 13.14 7.42 -1.94
CA HIS A 119 12.54 8.46 -1.11
C HIS A 119 11.01 8.32 -1.00
N MET A 120 10.34 7.93 -2.09
CA MET A 120 8.91 7.71 -2.10
C MET A 120 8.52 6.40 -1.40
N LEU A 121 9.34 5.36 -1.50
CA LEU A 121 9.05 4.05 -0.93
C LEU A 121 9.38 3.94 0.57
N LEU A 122 10.49 4.54 1.02
CA LEU A 122 11.02 4.37 2.37
C LEU A 122 10.72 5.61 3.22
N PRO A 123 10.14 5.47 4.42
CA PRO A 123 9.89 4.22 5.17
C PRO A 123 8.50 3.60 4.97
N ARG A 124 7.64 4.12 4.08
CA ARG A 124 6.24 3.65 3.93
C ARG A 124 6.10 2.15 3.59
N LEU A 125 7.08 1.54 2.92
CA LEU A 125 7.15 0.09 2.73
C LEU A 125 7.25 -0.71 4.04
N ALA A 126 7.84 -0.14 5.10
CA ALA A 126 7.86 -0.78 6.42
C ALA A 126 6.45 -0.87 7.02
N ALA A 127 5.62 0.16 6.81
CA ALA A 127 4.22 0.13 7.23
C ALA A 127 3.45 -0.94 6.46
N LEU A 128 3.59 -1.01 5.12
CA LEU A 128 3.01 -2.08 4.31
C LEU A 128 3.43 -3.47 4.83
N ALA A 129 4.72 -3.67 5.08
CA ALA A 129 5.25 -4.95 5.53
C ALA A 129 4.67 -5.36 6.89
N GLU A 130 4.58 -4.43 7.84
CA GLU A 130 4.04 -4.75 9.16
C GLU A 130 2.51 -4.94 9.13
N VAL A 131 1.79 -4.19 8.28
CA VAL A 131 0.36 -4.42 8.04
C VAL A 131 0.12 -5.81 7.45
N ALA A 132 0.92 -6.21 6.47
CA ALA A 132 0.80 -7.51 5.80
C ALA A 132 1.18 -8.69 6.70
N TRP A 133 2.22 -8.53 7.52
CA TRP A 133 2.83 -9.64 8.28
C TRP A 133 2.28 -9.78 9.69
N SER A 134 2.20 -8.69 10.44
CA SER A 134 1.84 -8.71 11.85
C SER A 134 0.33 -8.62 12.05
N ASN A 135 -0.39 -7.96 11.13
CA ASN A 135 -1.83 -7.77 11.15
C ASN A 135 -2.41 -7.41 12.55
N GLU A 136 -3.16 -8.30 13.19
CA GLU A 136 -3.76 -8.10 14.51
C GLU A 136 -2.74 -8.02 15.66
N ASN A 137 -1.50 -8.49 15.43
CA ASN A 137 -0.40 -8.43 16.40
C ASN A 137 0.41 -7.13 16.33
N ARG A 138 -0.06 -6.13 15.57
CA ARG A 138 0.57 -4.80 15.49
C ARG A 138 0.47 -4.05 16.83
N THR A 139 1.47 -3.24 17.13
CA THR A 139 1.43 -2.29 18.26
C THR A 139 0.77 -0.99 17.84
N ASP A 140 0.71 0.00 18.74
CA ASP A 140 0.41 1.37 18.35
C ASP A 140 1.47 1.95 17.39
N TYR A 141 1.13 3.10 16.79
CA TYR A 141 1.95 3.79 15.80
C TYR A 141 3.28 4.31 16.39
N GLU A 142 3.28 4.77 17.65
CA GLU A 142 4.50 5.25 18.31
C GLU A 142 5.51 4.11 18.48
N GLY A 143 5.05 2.94 18.90
CA GLY A 143 5.85 1.73 18.98
C GLY A 143 6.39 1.28 17.63
N PHE A 144 5.61 1.44 16.56
CA PHE A 144 6.06 1.17 15.19
C PHE A 144 7.15 2.14 14.72
N VAL A 145 6.95 3.45 14.89
CA VAL A 145 7.95 4.48 14.55
C VAL A 145 9.25 4.23 15.30
N LYS A 146 9.18 3.93 16.60
CA LYS A 146 10.36 3.59 17.42
C LYS A 146 11.12 2.37 16.91
N ARG A 147 10.44 1.35 16.38
CA ARG A 147 11.10 0.18 15.75
C ARG A 147 11.78 0.58 14.44
N ILE A 148 11.18 1.45 13.63
CA ILE A 148 11.84 1.96 12.43
C ILE A 148 13.11 2.73 12.81
N GLU A 149 13.01 3.68 13.73
CA GLU A 149 14.14 4.51 14.18
C GLU A 149 15.29 3.68 14.73
N THR A 150 14.99 2.68 15.57
CA THR A 150 16.05 1.92 16.25
C THR A 150 16.59 0.73 15.44
N ALA A 151 15.86 0.24 14.42
CA ALA A 151 16.27 -0.93 13.65
C ALA A 151 16.43 -0.69 12.14
N LEU A 152 15.46 -0.05 11.48
CA LEU A 152 15.48 0.10 10.02
C LEU A 152 16.28 1.30 9.54
N LEU A 153 16.20 2.46 10.20
CA LEU A 153 16.98 3.64 9.80
C LEU A 153 18.50 3.38 9.81
N PRO A 154 19.09 2.73 10.84
CA PRO A 154 20.51 2.39 10.80
C PRO A 154 20.90 1.47 9.63
N ILE A 155 19.97 0.60 9.21
CA ILE A 155 20.17 -0.25 8.02
C ILE A 155 20.13 0.62 6.76
N TYR A 156 19.16 1.53 6.63
CA TYR A 156 19.06 2.41 5.47
C TYR A 156 20.31 3.29 5.33
N GLU A 157 20.77 3.89 6.43
CA GLU A 157 21.99 4.70 6.49
C GLU A 157 23.23 3.89 6.10
N SER A 158 23.43 2.71 6.72
CA SER A 158 24.59 1.86 6.41
C SER A 158 24.60 1.32 4.98
N ARG A 159 23.45 1.27 4.31
CA ARG A 159 23.30 0.87 2.91
C ARG A 159 23.24 2.04 1.93
N GLY A 160 23.25 3.27 2.43
CA GLY A 160 23.12 4.47 1.61
C GLY A 160 21.78 4.57 0.87
N TYR A 161 20.70 4.06 1.46
CA TYR A 161 19.36 4.21 0.87
C TYR A 161 18.82 5.61 1.12
N ASN A 162 18.27 6.24 0.08
CA ASN A 162 17.62 7.54 0.21
C ASN A 162 16.19 7.36 0.74
N TYR A 163 15.90 7.72 1.99
CA TYR A 163 14.56 7.61 2.58
C TYR A 163 14.02 8.97 3.01
N SER A 164 12.70 9.08 3.13
CA SER A 164 12.02 10.26 3.66
C SER A 164 12.14 10.35 5.18
N THR A 165 12.43 11.54 5.71
CA THR A 165 12.59 11.79 7.15
C THR A 165 11.37 12.42 7.83
N TYR A 166 10.36 12.83 7.05
CA TYR A 166 9.24 13.65 7.53
C TYR A 166 8.48 13.06 8.73
N ALA A 167 8.33 11.74 8.76
CA ALA A 167 7.69 11.01 9.87
C ALA A 167 8.41 11.16 11.21
N PHE A 168 9.74 11.27 11.18
CA PHE A 168 10.59 11.36 12.37
C PHE A 168 10.82 12.82 12.80
N GLU A 169 10.56 13.77 11.91
CA GLU A 169 10.59 15.20 12.17
C GLU A 169 9.24 15.76 12.66
N GLY A 170 8.18 14.94 12.60
CA GLY A 170 6.83 15.34 13.01
C GLY A 170 6.15 16.30 12.04
N ILE A 171 6.52 16.24 10.76
CA ILE A 171 6.02 17.14 9.69
C ILE A 171 5.32 16.38 8.56
N GLU A 172 4.82 15.17 8.87
CA GLU A 172 3.84 14.48 8.03
C GLU A 172 2.59 15.34 7.76
#